data_AF-A0AAW0EL95-F1
#
_entry.id   AF-A0AAW0EL95-F1
#
_cell.length_a   1.000
_cell.length_b   1.000
_cell.length_c   1.000
_cell.angle_alpha   90.00
_cell.angle_beta   90.00
_cell.angle_gamma   90.00
#
_symmetry.space_group_name_H-M   'P 1'
#
loop_
_entity.id
_entity.type
_entity.pdbx_description
1 polymer ?
#
loop_
_entity_poly.entity_id
_entity_poly.type
_entity_poly.pdbx_seq_one_letter_code
_entity_poly.pdbx_strand_id
1 'polypeptide(L)'
;MSVQRGTANTRRSRSVPRLLPLLLAALCLAAVPLSVAHAKDCATRASTSMIAWRHDQGSFQCDNCVGAQASRVVSGAVPRQWTEYNKERRVLNVFVEEHRDGAQLVLRDDARGVSILLRNDLCGVRTEAEQNFRQLYGGTFMSVVDCT
;
A
#
# COMPACT_ATOMS: atom_id res chain seq x y z
N MET A 1 72.10 60.50 0.75
CA MET A 1 70.69 60.95 0.70
C MET A 1 69.99 60.12 -0.37
N SER A 2 69.08 59.23 0.06
CA SER A 2 68.44 58.21 -0.77
C SER A 2 67.28 58.76 -1.59
N VAL A 3 67.18 58.34 -2.85
CA VAL A 3 66.03 58.60 -3.74
C VAL A 3 65.23 57.30 -3.86
N GLN A 4 63.99 57.30 -3.38
CA GLN A 4 63.05 56.18 -3.50
C GLN A 4 62.47 56.11 -4.92
N ARG A 5 62.62 54.96 -5.59
CA ARG A 5 61.90 54.60 -6.82
C ARG A 5 60.56 53.97 -6.46
N GLY A 6 59.48 54.52 -7.02
CA GLY A 6 58.13 53.98 -6.92
C GLY A 6 57.96 52.68 -7.71
N THR A 7 57.22 51.74 -7.14
CA THR A 7 56.79 50.49 -7.79
C THR A 7 55.34 50.62 -8.25
N ALA A 8 55.13 50.45 -9.55
CA ALA A 8 53.81 50.36 -10.17
C ALA A 8 53.18 48.99 -9.88
N ASN A 9 51.95 48.98 -9.39
CA ASN A 9 51.20 47.78 -9.03
C ASN A 9 50.29 47.37 -10.21
N THR A 10 50.70 46.35 -10.98
CA THR A 10 49.93 45.85 -12.12
C THR A 10 48.95 44.76 -11.68
N ARG A 11 47.67 45.12 -11.55
CA ARG A 11 46.57 44.21 -11.18
C ARG A 11 46.21 43.31 -12.38
N ARG A 12 46.69 42.06 -12.42
CA ARG A 12 46.23 41.06 -13.40
C ARG A 12 44.83 40.55 -13.03
N SER A 13 43.82 41.03 -13.75
CA SER A 13 42.49 40.42 -13.79
C SER A 13 42.60 39.02 -14.42
N ARG A 14 42.38 37.96 -13.64
CA ARG A 14 42.23 36.60 -14.16
C ARG A 14 40.79 36.44 -14.63
N SER A 15 40.58 36.51 -15.95
CA SER A 15 39.33 36.11 -16.60
C SER A 15 39.13 34.61 -16.39
N VAL A 16 38.21 34.23 -15.49
CA VAL A 16 37.74 32.85 -15.38
C VAL A 16 37.06 32.50 -16.71
N PRO A 17 37.48 31.43 -17.42
CA PRO A 17 36.87 31.05 -18.68
C PRO A 17 35.41 30.60 -18.43
N ARG A 18 34.44 31.39 -18.93
CA ARG A 18 32.99 31.13 -18.85
C ARG A 18 32.53 29.84 -19.55
N LEU A 19 33.45 29.10 -20.17
CA LEU A 19 33.18 27.85 -20.88
C LEU A 19 33.00 26.65 -19.93
N LEU A 20 33.65 26.65 -18.76
CA LEU A 20 33.57 25.55 -17.80
C LEU A 20 32.16 25.33 -17.21
N PRO A 21 31.40 26.36 -16.78
CA PRO A 21 30.05 26.15 -16.25
C PRO A 21 29.03 25.71 -17.32
N LEU A 22 29.25 26.09 -18.59
CA LEU A 22 28.41 25.69 -19.72
C LEU A 22 28.59 24.20 -20.06
N LEU A 23 29.84 23.71 -20.02
CA LEU A 23 30.14 22.29 -20.21
C LEU A 23 29.57 21.41 -19.08
N LEU A 24 29.65 21.87 -17.83
CA LEU A 24 29.04 21.17 -16.68
C LEU A 24 27.51 21.14 -16.77
N ALA A 25 26.86 22.23 -17.16
CA ALA A 25 25.41 22.26 -17.34
C ALA A 25 24.95 21.32 -18.47
N ALA A 26 25.69 21.26 -19.59
CA ALA A 26 25.42 20.35 -20.69
C ALA A 26 25.60 18.87 -20.29
N LEU A 27 26.62 18.56 -19.47
CA LEU A 27 26.83 17.20 -18.95
C LEU A 27 25.72 16.78 -17.98
N CYS A 28 25.20 17.69 -17.15
CA CYS A 28 24.07 17.42 -16.26
C CYS A 28 22.77 17.13 -17.01
N LEU A 29 22.54 17.78 -18.17
CA LEU A 29 21.37 17.53 -19.01
C LEU A 29 21.45 16.18 -19.76
N ALA A 30 22.66 15.72 -20.10
CA ALA A 30 22.88 14.44 -20.78
C ALA A 30 22.86 13.23 -19.83
N ALA A 31 23.04 13.44 -18.52
CA ALA A 31 23.17 12.39 -17.51
C ALA A 31 21.90 12.19 -16.66
N VAL A 32 20.76 12.78 -17.02
CA VAL A 32 19.50 12.45 -16.35
C VAL A 32 18.97 11.18 -17.01
N PRO A 33 19.03 10.00 -16.37
CA PRO A 33 18.19 8.90 -16.81
C PRO A 33 16.75 9.41 -16.66
N LEU A 34 16.09 9.65 -17.80
CA LEU A 34 14.64 9.72 -17.87
C LEU A 34 14.14 8.31 -17.58
N SER A 35 14.23 7.90 -16.32
CA SER A 35 13.46 6.80 -15.80
C SER A 35 12.01 7.28 -15.87
N VAL A 36 11.38 7.05 -17.02
CA VAL A 36 9.94 7.16 -17.15
C VAL A 36 9.40 6.10 -16.20
N ALA A 37 9.05 6.51 -14.99
CA ALA A 37 8.21 5.69 -14.14
C ALA A 37 6.91 5.53 -14.92
N HIS A 38 6.75 4.39 -15.59
CA HIS A 38 5.46 4.00 -16.15
C HIS A 38 4.48 4.11 -14.99
N ALA A 39 3.50 5.01 -15.10
CA ALA A 39 2.43 5.09 -14.12
C ALA A 39 1.83 3.68 -14.04
N LYS A 40 1.92 3.04 -12.86
CA LYS A 40 1.22 1.78 -12.63
C LYS A 40 -0.26 2.03 -12.86
N ASP A 41 -0.89 1.22 -13.69
CA ASP A 41 -2.32 1.29 -13.94
C ASP A 41 -3.05 0.96 -12.63
N CYS A 42 -3.51 1.99 -11.93
CA CYS A 42 -4.28 1.81 -10.72
C CYS A 42 -5.73 1.45 -11.07
N ALA A 43 -6.22 0.31 -10.58
CA ALA A 43 -7.61 -0.10 -10.72
C ALA A 43 -8.36 0.09 -9.40
N THR A 44 -9.52 0.75 -9.44
CA THR A 44 -10.42 0.79 -8.28
C THR A 44 -11.29 -0.45 -8.28
N ARG A 45 -11.22 -1.24 -7.21
CA ARG A 45 -12.11 -2.37 -6.94
C ARG A 45 -13.29 -1.86 -6.12
N ALA A 46 -14.51 -2.09 -6.61
CA ALA A 46 -15.73 -1.68 -5.92
C ALA A 46 -15.91 -2.45 -4.60
N SER A 47 -16.67 -1.89 -3.65
CA SER A 47 -16.99 -2.57 -2.38
C SER A 47 -17.70 -3.92 -2.58
N THR A 48 -18.43 -4.08 -3.68
CA THR A 48 -19.05 -5.35 -4.09
C THR A 48 -18.05 -6.48 -4.34
N SER A 49 -16.77 -6.16 -4.55
CA SER A 49 -15.72 -7.19 -4.62
C SER A 49 -15.44 -7.86 -3.27
N MET A 50 -15.82 -7.22 -2.15
CA MET A 50 -15.65 -7.72 -0.79
C MET A 50 -14.24 -8.27 -0.55
N ILE A 51 -13.23 -7.44 -0.84
CA ILE A 51 -11.81 -7.75 -0.64
C ILE A 51 -11.19 -6.97 0.53
N ALA A 52 -11.92 -5.99 1.07
CA ALA A 52 -11.53 -5.26 2.26
C ALA A 52 -12.77 -4.81 3.04
N TRP A 53 -12.71 -4.97 4.36
CA TRP A 53 -13.76 -4.61 5.31
C TRP A 53 -13.16 -3.76 6.43
N ARG A 54 -13.80 -2.65 6.81
CA ARG A 54 -13.33 -1.79 7.92
C ARG A 54 -14.31 -1.70 9.06
N HIS A 55 -13.75 -1.42 10.21
CA HIS A 55 -14.42 -0.94 11.41
C HIS A 55 -13.60 0.19 12.03
N ASP A 56 -14.10 0.78 13.11
CA ASP A 56 -13.45 1.91 13.77
C ASP A 56 -12.07 1.59 14.34
N GLN A 57 -11.72 0.32 14.55
CA GLN A 57 -10.45 -0.11 15.14
C GLN A 57 -9.45 -0.71 14.15
N GLY A 58 -9.81 -0.82 12.88
CA GLY A 58 -8.98 -1.57 11.94
C GLY A 58 -9.69 -2.00 10.67
N SER A 59 -9.13 -3.03 10.04
CA SER A 59 -9.67 -3.60 8.80
C SER A 59 -9.28 -5.06 8.64
N PHE A 60 -10.13 -5.80 7.95
CA PHE A 60 -9.82 -7.11 7.38
C PHE A 60 -9.53 -6.89 5.89
N GLN A 61 -8.41 -7.41 5.38
CA GLN A 61 -8.04 -7.29 3.97
C GLN A 61 -7.69 -8.67 3.43
N CYS A 62 -8.13 -8.95 2.22
CA CYS A 62 -7.79 -10.20 1.56
C CYS A 62 -6.45 -10.08 0.83
N ASP A 63 -5.52 -10.98 1.14
CA ASP A 63 -4.14 -10.93 0.66
C ASP A 63 -4.01 -11.41 -0.78
N ASN A 64 -4.86 -12.38 -1.19
CA ASN A 64 -4.77 -13.08 -2.47
C ASN A 64 -6.13 -13.21 -3.18
N CYS A 65 -7.06 -12.27 -2.95
CA CYS A 65 -8.35 -12.24 -3.65
C CYS A 65 -8.29 -11.66 -5.07
N VAL A 66 -7.14 -11.14 -5.51
CA VAL A 66 -6.98 -10.56 -6.85
C VAL A 66 -7.15 -11.67 -7.91
N GLY A 67 -8.27 -11.62 -8.63
CA GLY A 67 -8.64 -12.60 -9.66
C GLY A 67 -9.52 -13.77 -9.18
N ALA A 68 -9.82 -13.84 -7.88
CA ALA A 68 -10.68 -14.89 -7.35
C ALA A 68 -12.17 -14.54 -7.60
N GLN A 69 -12.98 -15.52 -8.06
CA GLN A 69 -14.41 -15.27 -8.34
C GLN A 69 -15.14 -14.73 -7.11
N ALA A 70 -15.61 -13.49 -7.18
CA ALA A 70 -16.21 -12.78 -6.06
C ALA A 70 -17.53 -13.38 -5.56
N SER A 71 -18.12 -14.35 -6.26
CA SER A 71 -19.45 -14.89 -5.96
C SER A 71 -19.46 -16.11 -5.04
N ARG A 72 -18.37 -16.91 -4.98
CA ARG A 72 -18.29 -18.08 -4.08
C ARG A 72 -16.86 -18.57 -3.87
N VAL A 73 -16.66 -19.34 -2.79
CA VAL A 73 -15.45 -20.16 -2.61
C VAL A 73 -15.59 -21.43 -3.46
N VAL A 74 -14.59 -21.73 -4.29
CA VAL A 74 -14.59 -22.89 -5.19
C VAL A 74 -13.63 -23.95 -4.66
N SER A 75 -14.10 -25.18 -4.51
CA SER A 75 -13.26 -26.31 -4.10
C SER A 75 -12.12 -26.54 -5.10
N GLY A 76 -10.90 -26.72 -4.60
CA GLY A 76 -9.68 -26.89 -5.41
C GLY A 76 -9.02 -25.58 -5.88
N ALA A 77 -9.63 -24.41 -5.61
CA ALA A 77 -8.95 -23.13 -5.77
C ALA A 77 -7.97 -22.86 -4.62
N VAL A 78 -7.03 -21.93 -4.84
CA VAL A 78 -6.14 -21.45 -3.78
C VAL A 78 -6.98 -20.82 -2.66
N PRO A 79 -6.81 -21.25 -1.39
CA PRO A 79 -7.54 -20.66 -0.26
C PRO A 79 -7.28 -19.16 -0.16
N ARG A 80 -8.34 -18.38 0.05
CA ARG A 80 -8.21 -16.92 0.21
C ARG A 80 -7.79 -16.62 1.63
N GLN A 81 -6.69 -15.92 1.79
CA GLN A 81 -6.18 -15.50 3.08
C GLN A 81 -6.65 -14.09 3.38
N TRP A 82 -7.05 -13.88 4.63
CA TRP A 82 -7.51 -12.60 5.14
C TRP A 82 -6.70 -12.21 6.36
N THR A 83 -6.18 -10.99 6.34
CA THR A 83 -5.41 -10.43 7.46
C THR A 83 -6.21 -9.33 8.15
N GLU A 84 -6.33 -9.42 9.46
CA GLU A 84 -6.85 -8.35 10.31
C GLU A 84 -5.71 -7.41 10.70
N TYR A 85 -5.94 -6.12 10.49
CA TYR A 85 -5.04 -5.03 10.83
C TYR A 85 -5.71 -4.10 11.83
N ASN A 86 -4.92 -3.59 12.77
CA ASN A 86 -5.35 -2.47 13.61
C ASN A 86 -5.23 -1.11 12.87
N LYS A 87 -5.56 -0.01 13.57
CA LYS A 87 -5.43 1.37 13.05
C LYS A 87 -4.02 1.72 12.58
N GLU A 88 -3.00 1.23 13.26
CA GLU A 88 -1.59 1.46 12.92
C GLU A 88 -1.08 0.50 11.84
N ARG A 89 -1.98 -0.24 11.18
CA ARG A 89 -1.67 -1.26 10.16
C ARG A 89 -0.77 -2.38 10.66
N ARG A 90 -0.81 -2.68 11.96
CA ARG A 90 -0.18 -3.87 12.53
C ARG A 90 -1.10 -5.05 12.35
N VAL A 91 -0.52 -6.18 11.92
CA VAL A 91 -1.23 -7.45 11.83
C VAL A 91 -1.64 -7.91 13.23
N LEU A 92 -2.92 -8.21 13.39
CA LEU A 92 -3.47 -8.80 14.60
C LEU A 92 -3.69 -10.31 14.41
N ASN A 93 -4.33 -10.69 13.31
CA ASN A 93 -4.79 -12.05 13.07
C ASN A 93 -4.77 -12.37 11.57
N VAL A 94 -4.69 -13.67 11.25
CA VAL A 94 -4.79 -14.19 9.89
C VAL A 94 -5.86 -15.28 9.87
N PHE A 95 -6.67 -15.29 8.82
CA PHE A 95 -7.79 -16.21 8.63
C PHE A 95 -7.84 -16.75 7.21
N VAL A 96 -8.58 -17.82 7.01
CA VAL A 96 -8.90 -18.37 5.69
C VAL A 96 -10.38 -18.15 5.39
N GLU A 97 -10.72 -17.72 4.18
CA GLU A 97 -12.11 -17.63 3.74
C GLU A 97 -12.69 -19.04 3.55
N GLU A 98 -13.65 -19.40 4.40
CA GLU A 98 -14.34 -20.68 4.36
C GLU A 98 -15.58 -20.59 3.45
N HIS A 99 -16.33 -19.50 3.57
CA HIS A 99 -17.58 -19.33 2.86
C HIS A 99 -17.76 -17.90 2.37
N ARG A 100 -18.46 -17.76 1.24
CA ARG A 100 -18.88 -16.48 0.68
C ARG A 100 -20.21 -16.65 -0.01
N ASP A 101 -21.14 -15.77 0.32
CA ASP A 101 -22.47 -15.74 -0.27
C ASP A 101 -23.00 -14.30 -0.29
N GLY A 102 -23.49 -13.83 -1.44
CA GLY A 102 -24.04 -12.48 -1.58
C GLY A 102 -23.11 -11.38 -1.05
N ALA A 103 -23.52 -10.73 0.05
CA ALA A 103 -22.78 -9.65 0.72
C ALA A 103 -22.19 -10.07 2.09
N GLN A 104 -22.00 -11.37 2.30
CA GLN A 104 -21.46 -11.95 3.51
C GLN A 104 -20.31 -12.92 3.20
N LEU A 105 -19.36 -12.99 4.12
CA LEU A 105 -18.31 -14.00 4.09
C LEU A 105 -17.97 -14.49 5.49
N VAL A 106 -17.52 -15.73 5.57
CA VAL A 106 -17.07 -16.37 6.81
C VAL A 106 -15.59 -16.66 6.68
N LEU A 107 -14.83 -16.14 7.63
CA LEU A 107 -13.41 -16.41 7.81
C LEU A 107 -13.25 -17.41 8.95
N ARG A 108 -12.28 -18.32 8.83
CA ARG A 108 -11.97 -19.31 9.85
C ARG A 108 -10.50 -19.28 10.23
N ASP A 109 -10.27 -19.44 11.51
CA ASP A 109 -8.97 -19.78 12.09
C ASP A 109 -9.13 -21.15 12.78
N ASP A 110 -8.61 -22.19 12.12
CA ASP A 110 -8.70 -23.56 12.61
C ASP A 110 -7.86 -23.79 13.87
N ALA A 111 -6.74 -23.08 14.02
CA ALA A 111 -5.85 -23.25 15.17
C ALA A 111 -6.49 -22.75 16.47
N ARG A 112 -7.34 -21.71 16.36
CA ARG A 112 -8.07 -21.14 17.50
C ARG A 112 -9.51 -21.63 17.62
N GLY A 113 -10.02 -22.36 16.61
CA GLY A 113 -11.43 -22.75 16.55
C GLY A 113 -12.37 -21.54 16.54
N VAL A 114 -12.00 -20.48 15.81
CA VAL A 114 -12.74 -19.22 15.73
C VAL A 114 -13.24 -19.00 14.30
N SER A 115 -14.50 -18.58 14.18
CA SER A 115 -15.04 -18.05 12.92
C SER A 115 -15.40 -16.58 13.06
N ILE A 116 -15.15 -15.82 12.00
CA ILE A 116 -15.55 -14.43 11.85
C ILE A 116 -16.54 -14.31 10.70
N LEU A 117 -17.70 -13.71 10.94
CA LEU A 117 -18.67 -13.34 9.92
C LEU A 117 -18.47 -11.87 9.57
N LEU A 118 -18.21 -11.56 8.30
CA LEU A 118 -18.22 -10.19 7.79
C LEU A 118 -19.46 -9.97 6.92
N ARG A 119 -20.25 -8.96 7.27
CA ARG A 119 -21.39 -8.45 6.49
C ARG A 119 -21.18 -6.96 6.19
N ASN A 120 -21.97 -6.40 5.28
CA ASN A 120 -21.91 -4.96 4.98
C ASN A 120 -22.07 -4.02 6.18
N ASP A 121 -22.68 -4.46 7.28
CA ASP A 121 -23.03 -3.63 8.44
C ASP A 121 -22.32 -4.03 9.75
N LEU A 122 -21.85 -5.29 9.85
CA LEU A 122 -21.30 -5.83 11.08
C LEU A 122 -20.24 -6.90 10.85
N CYS A 123 -19.43 -7.09 11.89
CA CYS A 123 -18.54 -8.22 12.08
C CYS A 123 -19.03 -9.01 13.30
N GLY A 124 -19.19 -10.32 13.14
CA GLY A 124 -19.53 -11.24 14.21
C GLY A 124 -18.40 -12.24 14.46
N VAL A 125 -18.30 -12.74 15.70
CA VAL A 125 -17.38 -13.80 16.09
C VAL A 125 -18.15 -14.95 16.72
N ARG A 126 -17.69 -16.18 16.48
CA ARG A 126 -18.08 -17.36 17.25
C ARG A 126 -16.87 -18.25 17.47
N THR A 127 -16.93 -19.05 18.52
CA THR A 127 -16.05 -20.21 18.73
C THR A 127 -16.76 -21.49 18.28
N GLU A 128 -16.02 -22.60 18.12
CA GLU A 128 -16.60 -23.91 17.76
C GLU A 128 -17.66 -24.41 18.76
N ALA A 129 -17.60 -23.97 20.01
CA ALA A 129 -18.58 -24.33 21.04
C ALA A 129 -19.90 -23.53 20.94
N GLU A 130 -19.92 -22.44 20.16
CA GLU A 130 -21.06 -21.53 20.04
C GLU A 130 -21.82 -21.77 18.74
N GLN A 131 -23.16 -21.85 18.83
CA GLN A 131 -24.00 -21.98 17.64
C GLN A 131 -24.16 -20.66 16.88
N ASN A 132 -24.16 -19.53 17.60
CA ASN A 132 -24.52 -18.22 17.08
C ASN A 132 -23.31 -17.27 17.09
N PHE A 133 -23.24 -16.41 16.06
CA PHE A 133 -22.30 -15.30 16.05
C PHE A 133 -22.73 -14.22 17.03
N ARG A 134 -21.77 -13.71 17.79
CA ARG A 134 -21.91 -12.53 18.64
C ARG A 134 -21.28 -11.34 17.91
N GLN A 135 -21.91 -10.18 17.98
CA GLN A 135 -21.34 -8.99 17.34
C GLN A 135 -20.01 -8.60 17.98
N LEU A 136 -18.99 -8.40 17.15
CA LEU A 136 -17.65 -7.95 17.53
C LEU A 136 -17.45 -6.47 17.17
N TYR A 137 -17.76 -6.10 15.93
CA TYR A 137 -17.63 -4.71 15.45
C TYR A 137 -18.81 -4.30 14.58
N GLY A 138 -19.09 -2.99 14.52
CA GLY A 138 -19.83 -2.37 13.42
C GLY A 138 -18.86 -1.93 12.32
N GLY A 139 -19.25 -2.03 11.06
CA GLY A 139 -18.35 -1.70 9.95
C GLY A 139 -18.95 -1.92 8.57
N THR A 140 -18.11 -1.91 7.53
CA THR A 140 -18.55 -2.06 6.13
C THR A 140 -17.42 -2.52 5.21
N PHE A 141 -17.79 -3.20 4.13
CA PHE A 141 -16.91 -3.39 2.98
C PHE A 141 -16.60 -2.05 2.31
N MET A 142 -15.39 -1.91 1.78
CA MET A 142 -14.91 -0.69 1.12
C MET A 142 -14.37 -0.97 -0.28
N SER A 143 -14.35 0.07 -1.11
CA SER A 143 -13.57 0.05 -2.34
C SER A 143 -12.08 0.13 -2.04
N VAL A 144 -11.26 -0.59 -2.81
CA VAL A 144 -9.80 -0.59 -2.67
C VAL A 144 -9.18 -0.13 -3.99
N VAL A 145 -8.18 0.74 -3.91
CA VAL A 145 -7.37 1.10 -5.07
C VAL A 145 -6.17 0.17 -5.10
N ASP A 146 -6.04 -0.57 -6.20
CA ASP A 146 -4.97 -1.51 -6.46
C ASP A 146 -4.01 -0.92 -7.49
N CYS A 147 -2.77 -0.67 -7.11
CA CYS A 147 -1.72 -0.10 -7.95
C CYS A 147 -0.55 -1.08 -8.02
N THR A 148 -0.77 -2.21 -8.67
CA THR A 148 0.25 -3.26 -8.93
C THR A 148 1.10 -2.95 -10.14
#